data_AF-A0A2T8HZ16-F1
#
_entry.id   AF-A0A2T8HZ16-F1
#
_cell.length_a   1.000
_cell.length_b   1.000
_cell.length_c   1.000
_cell.angle_alpha   90.00
_cell.angle_beta   90.00
_cell.angle_gamma   90.00
#
_symmetry.space_group_name_H-M   'P 1'
#
loop_
_entity.id
_entity.type
_entity.pdbx_description
1 polymer ?
#
loop_
_entity_poly.entity_id
_entity_poly.type
_entity_poly.pdbx_seq_one_letter_code
_entity_poly.pdbx_strand_id
1 'polypeptide(L)'
;MRWAWILAVVLILIGLAPVIGIACAQMLSALADCPLNTAFPQPCVVFGADIGGPLTTLNGLNWLMFLTAPAALAGFALAIALALAALLRRARDR
;
A
#
# COMPACT_ATOMS: atom_id res chain seq x y z
N MET A 1 -20.77 15.06 5.36
CA MET A 1 -19.38 14.92 5.86
C MET A 1 -18.96 13.46 6.07
N ARG A 2 -19.78 12.59 6.70
CA ARG A 2 -19.40 11.18 6.97
C ARG A 2 -18.97 10.39 5.71
N TRP A 3 -19.70 10.55 4.61
CA TRP A 3 -19.39 9.89 3.33
C TRP A 3 -18.02 10.29 2.73
N ALA A 4 -17.62 11.55 2.87
CA ALA A 4 -16.33 12.02 2.37
C ALA A 4 -15.15 11.41 3.14
N TRP A 5 -15.31 11.21 4.46
CA TRP A 5 -14.34 10.48 5.27
C TRP A 5 -14.23 9.00 4.88
N ILE A 6 -15.37 8.35 4.61
CA ILE A 6 -15.38 6.95 4.15
C ILE A 6 -14.63 6.83 2.81
N LEU A 7 -14.92 7.72 1.85
CA LEU A 7 -14.22 7.75 0.57
C LEU A 7 -12.71 7.96 0.72
N ALA A 8 -12.29 8.90 1.58
CA ALA A 8 -10.88 9.15 1.85
C ALA A 8 -10.18 7.91 2.42
N VAL A 9 -10.80 7.22 3.39
CA VAL A 9 -10.26 5.98 3.98
C VAL A 9 -10.15 4.87 2.94
N VAL A 10 -11.18 4.68 2.10
CA VAL A 10 -11.16 3.66 1.05
C VAL A 10 -10.03 3.91 0.04
N LEU A 11 -9.85 5.16 -0.41
CA LEU A 11 -8.76 5.54 -1.31
C LEU A 11 -7.38 5.28 -0.70
N ILE A 12 -7.21 5.58 0.59
CA ILE A 12 -5.96 5.32 1.31
C ILE A 12 -5.71 3.81 1.40
N LEU A 13 -6.71 3.01 1.77
CA LEU A 13 -6.57 1.56 1.92
C LEU A 13 -6.21 0.88 0.59
N ILE A 14 -6.87 1.27 -0.51
CA ILE A 14 -6.56 0.75 -1.85
C ILE A 14 -5.13 1.14 -2.25
N GLY A 15 -4.71 2.36 -1.92
CA GLY A 15 -3.36 2.84 -2.17
C GLY A 15 -2.27 2.13 -1.36
N LEU A 16 -2.58 1.74 -0.12
CA LEU A 16 -1.65 1.07 0.80
C LEU A 16 -1.57 -0.44 0.60
N ALA A 17 -2.61 -1.08 0.05
CA ALA A 17 -2.63 -2.51 -0.22
C ALA A 17 -1.39 -3.02 -1.01
N PRO A 18 -0.98 -2.40 -2.13
CA PRO A 18 0.23 -2.84 -2.84
C PRO A 18 1.51 -2.59 -2.04
N VAL A 19 1.58 -1.52 -1.26
CA VAL A 19 2.76 -1.21 -0.41
C VAL A 19 2.98 -2.32 0.62
N ILE A 20 1.91 -2.77 1.27
CA ILE A 20 1.97 -3.87 2.25
C ILE A 20 2.40 -5.17 1.57
N GLY A 21 1.85 -5.48 0.40
CA GLY A 21 2.21 -6.69 -0.36
C GLY A 21 3.70 -6.74 -0.72
N ILE A 22 4.26 -5.62 -1.20
CA ILE A 22 5.69 -5.52 -1.53
C ILE A 22 6.54 -5.61 -0.26
N ALA A 23 6.16 -4.92 0.82
CA ALA A 23 6.88 -4.96 2.09
C ALA A 23 6.94 -6.38 2.66
N CYS A 24 5.84 -7.13 2.61
CA CYS A 24 5.83 -8.54 2.99
C CYS A 24 6.75 -9.38 2.12
N ALA A 25 6.73 -9.21 0.80
CA ALA A 25 7.62 -9.95 -0.11
C ALA A 25 9.11 -9.69 0.19
N GLN A 26 9.48 -8.43 0.39
CA GLN A 26 10.84 -8.01 0.73
C GLN A 26 11.29 -8.56 2.10
N MET A 27 10.41 -8.52 3.09
CA MET A 27 10.70 -9.05 4.42
C MET A 27 10.89 -10.57 4.38
N LEU A 28 10.03 -11.29 3.67
CA LEU A 28 10.13 -12.74 3.49
C LEU A 28 11.41 -13.13 2.73
N SER A 29 11.78 -12.41 1.67
CA SER A 29 13.02 -12.68 0.96
C SER A 29 14.26 -12.40 1.80
N ALA A 30 14.25 -11.34 2.62
CA ALA A 30 15.36 -11.01 3.51
C ALA A 30 15.52 -12.05 4.65
N LEU A 31 14.41 -12.58 5.17
CA LEU A 31 14.43 -13.66 6.17
C LEU A 31 14.91 -15.00 5.59
N ALA A 32 14.62 -15.25 4.32
CA ALA A 32 14.96 -16.47 3.60
C ALA A 32 16.32 -16.41 2.89
N ASP A 33 17.00 -15.26 2.91
CA ASP A 33 18.23 -14.98 2.17
C ASP A 33 18.12 -15.30 0.66
N CYS A 34 16.92 -15.07 0.11
CA CYS A 34 16.60 -15.35 -1.29
C CYS A 34 16.67 -14.07 -2.15
N PRO A 35 17.19 -14.15 -3.39
CA PRO A 35 17.12 -13.03 -4.33
C PRO A 35 15.66 -12.80 -4.76
N LEU A 36 15.13 -11.60 -4.50
CA LEU A 36 13.80 -11.18 -4.95
C LEU A 36 13.90 -10.48 -6.30
N ASN A 37 13.62 -11.21 -7.39
CA ASN A 37 13.64 -10.67 -8.74
C ASN A 37 12.22 -10.32 -9.23
N THR A 38 12.09 -9.20 -9.94
CA THR A 38 10.86 -8.76 -10.61
C THR A 38 10.70 -9.34 -12.02
N ALA A 39 11.80 -9.72 -12.67
CA ALA A 39 11.82 -10.11 -14.08
C ALA A 39 11.52 -11.60 -14.29
N PHE A 40 11.96 -12.46 -13.37
CA PHE A 40 11.79 -13.90 -13.48
C PHE A 40 11.53 -14.53 -12.11
N PRO A 41 10.62 -15.52 -12.02
CA PRO A 41 10.46 -16.32 -10.82
C PRO A 41 11.76 -17.09 -10.55
N GLN A 42 12.33 -16.91 -9.36
CA GLN A 42 13.47 -17.71 -8.91
C GLN A 42 12.98 -18.64 -7.80
N PRO A 43 13.35 -19.94 -7.84
CA PRO A 43 12.94 -20.87 -6.79
C PRO A 43 13.50 -20.39 -5.45
N CYS A 44 12.62 -20.22 -4.46
CA CYS A 44 13.01 -19.86 -3.10
C CYS A 44 12.31 -20.82 -2.16
N VAL A 45 13.08 -21.79 -1.64
CA VAL A 45 12.55 -22.87 -0.82
C VAL A 45 12.71 -22.51 0.64
N VAL A 46 11.59 -22.27 1.32
CA VAL A 46 11.55 -21.96 2.76
C VAL A 46 10.77 -23.07 3.46
N PHE A 47 11.37 -23.71 4.47
CA PHE A 47 10.81 -24.88 5.16
C PHE A 47 10.34 -26.01 4.22
N GLY A 48 10.96 -26.17 3.05
CA GLY A 48 10.60 -27.19 2.07
C GLY A 48 9.47 -26.81 1.10
N ALA A 49 8.90 -25.60 1.21
CA ALA A 49 7.92 -25.07 0.27
C ALA A 49 8.53 -23.97 -0.63
N ASP A 50 8.27 -24.04 -1.95
CA ASP A 50 8.71 -23.01 -2.89
C ASP A 50 7.76 -21.79 -2.82
N ILE A 51 8.27 -20.70 -2.28
CA ILE A 51 7.57 -19.41 -2.18
C ILE A 51 8.01 -18.41 -3.25
N GLY A 52 8.90 -18.80 -4.17
CA GLY A 52 9.47 -17.94 -5.20
C GLY A 52 8.43 -17.34 -6.14
N GLY A 53 7.54 -18.18 -6.68
CA GLY A 53 6.45 -17.74 -7.56
C GLY A 53 5.48 -16.72 -6.92
N PRO A 54 4.95 -16.99 -5.72
CA PRO A 54 4.15 -16.03 -4.97
C PRO A 54 4.89 -14.72 -4.67
N LEU A 55 6.15 -14.78 -4.25
CA LEU A 55 6.98 -13.60 -3.98
C LEU A 55 7.18 -12.74 -5.21
N THR A 56 7.46 -13.34 -6.37
CA THR A 56 7.59 -12.60 -7.64
C THR A 56 6.27 -11.92 -8.03
N THR A 57 5.14 -12.59 -7.80
CA THR A 57 3.80 -12.01 -8.07
C THR A 57 3.50 -10.83 -7.14
N LEU A 58 3.80 -10.98 -5.84
CA LEU A 58 3.69 -9.90 -4.85
C LEU A 58 4.63 -8.73 -5.18
N ASN A 59 5.84 -9.00 -5.63
CA ASN A 59 6.78 -7.96 -6.04
C ASN A 59 6.31 -7.23 -7.31
N GLY A 60 5.56 -7.92 -8.19
CA GLY A 60 4.87 -7.33 -9.32
C GLY A 60 3.85 -6.23 -8.94
N LEU A 61 3.34 -6.23 -7.70
CA LEU A 61 2.49 -5.17 -7.17
C LEU A 61 3.19 -3.80 -7.12
N ASN A 62 4.51 -3.74 -7.26
CA ASN A 62 5.24 -2.48 -7.37
C ASN A 62 4.78 -1.64 -8.58
N TRP A 63 4.37 -2.29 -9.68
CA TRP A 63 3.78 -1.59 -10.82
C TRP A 63 2.39 -1.04 -10.50
N LEU A 64 1.59 -1.81 -9.76
CA LEU A 64 0.29 -1.36 -9.25
C LEU A 64 0.45 -0.19 -8.29
N MET A 65 1.52 -0.15 -7.49
CA MET A 65 1.83 0.97 -6.59
C MET A 65 1.94 2.30 -7.35
N PHE A 66 2.57 2.33 -8.53
CA PHE A 66 2.63 3.55 -9.34
C PHE A 66 1.25 4.00 -9.82
N LEU A 67 0.35 3.05 -10.10
CA LEU A 67 -1.01 3.34 -10.54
C LEU A 67 -1.93 3.78 -9.38
N THR A 68 -1.74 3.21 -8.19
CA THR A 68 -2.57 3.48 -7.01
C THR A 68 -2.03 4.62 -6.13
N ALA A 69 -0.75 5.02 -6.30
CA ALA A 69 -0.15 6.12 -5.56
C ALA A 69 -0.89 7.46 -5.73
N PRO A 70 -1.34 7.86 -6.94
CA PRO A 70 -2.15 9.07 -7.10
C PRO A 70 -3.48 9.00 -6.35
N ALA A 71 -4.12 7.81 -6.30
CA ALA A 71 -5.36 7.60 -5.56
C ALA A 71 -5.13 7.71 -4.04
N ALA A 72 -4.03 7.14 -3.53
CA ALA A 72 -3.63 7.29 -2.14
C ALA A 72 -3.40 8.76 -1.77
N LEU A 73 -2.66 9.49 -2.60
CA LEU A 73 -2.39 10.92 -2.42
C LEU A 73 -3.67 11.74 -2.42
N ALA A 74 -4.59 11.46 -3.34
CA ALA A 74 -5.90 12.12 -3.38
C ALA A 74 -6.72 11.85 -2.10
N GLY A 75 -6.71 10.61 -1.60
CA GLY A 75 -7.34 10.24 -0.33
C GLY A 75 -6.75 11.00 0.86
N PHE A 76 -5.42 11.07 0.96
CA PHE A 76 -4.74 11.85 2.00
C PHE A 76 -5.03 13.35 1.90
N ALA A 77 -4.96 13.92 0.71
CA ALA A 77 -5.27 15.33 0.48
C ALA A 77 -6.71 15.67 0.89
N LEU A 78 -7.67 14.81 0.53
CA LEU A 78 -9.07 14.96 0.92
C LEU A 78 -9.25 14.87 2.44
N ALA A 79 -8.62 13.89 3.10
CA ALA A 79 -8.66 13.74 4.55
C ALA A 79 -8.09 14.97 5.27
N ILE A 80 -6.95 15.49 4.81
CA ILE A 80 -6.32 16.69 5.36
C ILE A 80 -7.23 17.91 5.16
N ALA A 81 -7.79 18.11 3.97
CA ALA A 81 -8.70 19.22 3.69
C ALA A 81 -9.95 19.18 4.58
N LEU A 82 -10.52 17.99 4.80
CA LEU A 82 -11.66 17.80 5.71
C LEU A 82 -11.28 18.07 7.17
N ALA A 83 -10.11 17.62 7.62
CA ALA A 83 -9.61 17.87 8.96
C ALA A 83 -9.39 19.38 9.19
N LEU A 84 -8.73 20.06 8.26
CA LEU A 84 -8.54 21.52 8.31
C LEU A 84 -9.87 22.27 8.30
N ALA A 85 -10.81 21.89 7.42
CA ALA A 85 -12.13 22.51 7.39
C ALA A 85 -12.91 22.32 8.70
N ALA A 86 -12.78 21.14 9.34
CA ALA A 86 -13.40 20.89 10.63
C ALA A 86 -12.76 21.72 11.76
N LEU A 87 -11.42 21.84 11.76
CA LEU A 87 -10.69 22.66 12.72
C LEU A 87 -11.00 24.16 12.55
N LEU A 88 -11.05 24.65 11.32
CA LEU A 88 -11.37 26.05 11.01
C LEU A 88 -12.81 26.41 11.40
N ARG A 89 -13.78 25.51 11.17
CA ARG A 89 -15.15 25.70 11.66
C ARG A 89 -15.19 25.80 13.18
N ARG A 90 -14.50 24.88 13.86
CA ARG A 90 -14.41 24.88 15.33
C ARG A 90 -13.73 26.13 15.89
N ALA A 91 -12.74 26.68 15.18
CA ALA A 91 -12.05 27.91 15.56
C ALA A 91 -12.88 29.17 15.30
N ARG A 92 -13.82 29.11 14.33
CA ARG A 92 -14.72 30.22 14.00
C ARG A 92 -15.99 30.26 14.86
N ASP A 93 -16.40 29.11 15.39
CA ASP A 93 -17.53 28.98 16.32
C ASP A 93 -17.15 29.27 17.79
N ARG A 94 -15.87 29.51 18.08
CA ARG A 94 -15.36 30.01 19.37
C ARG A 94 -15.10 31.51 19.29
#